data_AF-A0A921ZC43-F1
#
_entry.id   AF-A0A921ZC43-F1
#
_cell.length_a   1.000
_cell.length_b   1.000
_cell.length_c   1.000
_cell.angle_alpha   90.00
_cell.angle_beta   90.00
_cell.angle_gamma   90.00
#
_symmetry.space_group_name_H-M   'P 1'
#
loop_
_entity.id
_entity.type
_entity.pdbx_description
1 polymer ?
#
loop_
_entity_poly.entity_id
_entity_poly.type
_entity_poly.pdbx_seq_one_letter_code
_entity_poly.pdbx_strand_id
1 'polypeptide(L)'
;MAEQWMGAERPNYIDNEDLLYPYSEMPYLGKYELLRLPIDTELVDHVDYWGEGRFETSEGITGFRECYNVNSEYQLVHDGPDKGCKIPNRIPVIDEDTCDTSKYIRSQSVKLVTFQSDDFHAQRSITESCARDIARIVNSNDGSVVVFGFEIDSADIRRLNNELNDINLFYYPGYNLPDYFRGLTLYDTNIVFLNSEEIEELLYNALTSWDIDTAVTVTQSLNKYSGNFIIAKTVEKLLDQGIQSTMTFAYKLWDSGDKDIVKRYFPDIFQLIFDEDEIVIVSNYYDNMMLRLDVNADEWHNRLAWGDGSDDSGSQFSWSMVPIWKDNKVLFQIKNYEYDMFLRLDIHDNSAGDRKVWGSQNVDEIRYDWKLQPINHDDNLVFFIVNCEYDQAMKLDDNVDKYGNRQLWGFMGPYVYRPEYFGFILRSFYIS
;
A
#
# COMPACT_ATOMS: atom_id res chain seq x y z
N MET A 1 -19.64 -2.30 -44.87
CA MET A 1 -18.61 -1.72 -43.99
C MET A 1 -17.35 -1.35 -44.77
N ALA A 2 -16.65 -2.29 -45.42
CA ALA A 2 -15.43 -1.96 -46.18
C ALA A 2 -15.62 -0.87 -47.26
N GLU A 3 -16.66 -0.93 -48.09
CA GLU A 3 -16.92 0.10 -49.11
C GLU A 3 -17.21 1.49 -48.51
N GLN A 4 -17.97 1.52 -47.41
CA GLN A 4 -18.27 2.75 -46.68
C GLN A 4 -16.99 3.36 -46.09
N TRP A 5 -16.15 2.52 -45.48
CA TRP A 5 -14.89 2.96 -44.90
C TRP A 5 -13.88 3.44 -45.97
N MET A 6 -13.81 2.77 -47.12
CA MET A 6 -12.95 3.19 -48.23
C MET A 6 -13.38 4.56 -48.80
N GLY A 7 -14.68 4.85 -48.81
CA GLY A 7 -15.25 6.11 -49.27
C GLY A 7 -15.30 7.23 -48.21
N ALA A 8 -14.95 6.94 -46.96
CA ALA A 8 -14.97 7.90 -45.86
C ALA A 8 -13.86 8.94 -45.97
N GLU A 9 -14.13 10.12 -45.39
CA GLU A 9 -13.14 11.20 -45.30
C GLU A 9 -11.94 10.81 -44.44
N ARG A 10 -10.83 11.52 -44.65
CA ARG A 10 -9.58 11.31 -43.91
C ARG A 10 -9.76 11.68 -42.43
N PRO A 11 -8.89 11.18 -41.53
CA PRO A 11 -8.94 11.58 -40.14
C PRO A 11 -8.76 13.09 -39.94
N ASN A 12 -9.43 13.63 -38.91
CA ASN A 12 -9.28 15.01 -38.51
C ASN A 12 -8.00 15.19 -37.66
N TYR A 13 -6.96 15.72 -38.31
CA TYR A 13 -5.69 16.11 -37.67
C TYR A 13 -5.60 17.62 -37.37
N ILE A 14 -6.73 18.33 -37.36
CA ILE A 14 -6.81 19.69 -36.82
C ILE A 14 -6.93 19.60 -35.30
N ASP A 15 -7.74 18.68 -34.80
CA ASP A 15 -8.00 18.49 -33.37
C ASP A 15 -7.19 17.35 -32.73
N ASN A 16 -6.58 16.49 -33.57
CA ASN A 16 -5.71 15.37 -33.18
C ASN A 16 -4.31 15.54 -33.78
N GLU A 17 -3.30 15.00 -33.12
CA GLU A 17 -1.93 15.02 -33.64
C GLU A 17 -1.72 13.86 -34.62
N ASP A 18 -1.06 14.12 -35.76
CA ASP A 18 -0.70 13.07 -36.72
C ASP A 18 0.58 12.37 -36.27
N LEU A 19 0.42 11.19 -35.66
CA LEU A 19 1.52 10.42 -35.11
C LEU A 19 2.25 9.64 -36.20
N LEU A 20 3.48 9.23 -35.90
CA LEU A 20 4.32 8.52 -36.85
C LEU A 20 3.81 7.08 -37.09
N TYR A 21 3.72 6.64 -38.35
CA TYR A 21 3.21 5.31 -38.73
C TYR A 21 1.73 5.03 -38.38
N PRO A 22 0.79 5.94 -38.68
CA PRO A 22 -0.63 5.68 -38.46
C PRO A 22 -1.14 4.71 -39.53
N TYR A 23 -1.97 3.74 -39.14
CA TYR A 23 -2.64 2.80 -40.07
C TYR A 23 -4.10 3.20 -40.33
N SER A 24 -4.43 4.47 -40.08
CA SER A 24 -5.77 5.09 -40.23
C SER A 24 -6.39 4.92 -41.62
N GLU A 25 -5.56 4.86 -42.66
CA GLU A 25 -6.01 4.70 -44.05
C GLU A 25 -5.73 3.30 -44.60
N MET A 26 -5.34 2.34 -43.76
CA MET A 26 -5.06 0.95 -44.14
C MET A 26 -6.01 -0.04 -43.44
N PRO A 27 -6.54 -1.06 -44.13
CA PRO A 27 -7.31 -2.14 -43.49
C PRO A 27 -6.41 -3.02 -42.63
N TYR A 28 -6.93 -4.09 -42.01
CA TYR A 28 -6.08 -5.02 -41.27
C TYR A 28 -5.09 -5.70 -42.22
N LEU A 29 -3.81 -5.38 -42.06
CA LEU A 29 -2.71 -5.82 -42.93
C LEU A 29 -1.95 -7.02 -42.34
N GLY A 30 -2.59 -7.89 -41.55
CA GLY A 30 -1.95 -9.04 -40.88
C GLY A 30 -1.17 -10.04 -41.77
N LYS A 31 -1.11 -9.78 -43.09
CA LYS A 31 -0.35 -10.51 -44.12
C LYS A 31 0.91 -9.77 -44.64
N TYR A 32 1.20 -8.55 -44.18
CA TYR A 32 2.37 -7.76 -44.59
C TYR A 32 3.40 -7.65 -43.44
N GLU A 33 4.69 -7.63 -43.77
CA GLU A 33 5.75 -7.35 -42.80
C GLU A 33 5.76 -5.87 -42.46
N LEU A 34 5.02 -5.50 -41.42
CA LEU A 34 4.98 -4.13 -40.90
C LEU A 34 6.06 -3.93 -39.83
N LEU A 35 6.63 -2.73 -39.78
CA LEU A 35 7.47 -2.31 -38.67
C LEU A 35 6.57 -2.11 -37.44
N ARG A 36 6.85 -2.86 -36.37
CA ARG A 36 6.13 -2.75 -35.12
C ARG A 36 6.61 -1.53 -34.34
N LEU A 37 5.66 -0.76 -33.82
CA LEU A 37 5.87 0.32 -32.86
C LEU A 37 6.37 -0.24 -31.51
N PRO A 38 7.27 0.47 -30.81
CA PRO A 38 8.06 1.60 -31.30
C PRO A 38 9.09 1.11 -32.33
N ILE A 39 9.50 1.97 -33.27
CA ILE A 39 10.50 1.58 -34.27
C ILE A 39 11.90 1.52 -33.66
N ASP A 40 12.19 2.45 -32.76
CA ASP A 40 13.42 2.55 -32.00
C ASP A 40 13.29 1.84 -30.63
N THR A 41 14.03 2.33 -29.65
CA THR A 41 14.05 1.83 -28.27
C THR A 41 13.18 2.65 -27.32
N GLU A 42 12.56 3.74 -27.78
CA GLU A 42 11.68 4.57 -26.95
C GLU A 42 10.31 3.91 -26.81
N LEU A 43 9.69 3.97 -25.62
CA LEU A 43 8.35 3.39 -25.42
C LEU A 43 7.30 4.25 -26.14
N VAL A 44 6.23 3.62 -26.62
CA VAL A 44 5.03 4.32 -27.09
C VAL A 44 4.35 4.98 -25.89
N ASP A 45 4.10 6.28 -25.98
CA ASP A 45 3.55 7.02 -24.84
C ASP A 45 2.12 6.61 -24.51
N HIS A 46 1.24 6.51 -25.51
CA HIS A 46 -0.18 6.26 -25.26
C HIS A 46 -0.87 5.43 -26.36
N VAL A 47 -1.55 4.36 -25.94
CA VAL A 47 -2.46 3.57 -26.76
C VAL A 47 -3.85 3.56 -26.11
N ASP A 48 -4.85 4.05 -26.84
CA ASP A 48 -6.25 4.06 -26.40
C ASP A 48 -7.01 2.92 -27.08
N TYR A 49 -7.47 1.95 -26.28
CA TYR A 49 -8.28 0.86 -26.80
C TYR A 49 -9.68 1.36 -27.06
N TRP A 50 -10.15 1.09 -28.27
CA TRP A 50 -11.49 1.44 -28.74
C TRP A 50 -11.75 2.95 -28.88
N GLY A 51 -10.73 3.76 -28.62
CA GLY A 51 -10.74 5.20 -28.87
C GLY A 51 -10.94 5.56 -30.35
N GLU A 52 -11.37 6.80 -30.56
CA GLU A 52 -11.65 7.35 -31.89
C GLU A 52 -11.00 8.73 -32.10
N GLY A 53 -10.01 9.05 -31.28
CA GLY A 53 -9.43 10.40 -31.18
C GLY A 53 -10.23 11.31 -30.27
N ARG A 54 -9.69 12.51 -30.00
CA ARG A 54 -10.35 13.49 -29.15
C ARG A 54 -11.40 14.28 -29.92
N PHE A 55 -12.61 14.35 -29.39
CA PHE A 55 -13.64 15.25 -29.85
C PHE A 55 -14.56 15.70 -28.71
N GLU A 56 -15.34 16.75 -28.98
CA GLU A 56 -16.30 17.34 -28.03
C GLU A 56 -17.72 17.10 -28.53
N THR A 57 -18.58 16.57 -27.66
CA THR A 57 -20.01 16.38 -27.88
C THR A 57 -20.80 17.31 -26.95
N SER A 58 -22.13 17.33 -27.09
CA SER A 58 -22.99 18.04 -26.14
C SER A 58 -22.93 17.48 -24.72
N GLU A 59 -22.46 16.25 -24.54
CA GLU A 59 -22.44 15.53 -23.28
C GLU A 59 -21.06 15.59 -22.61
N GLY A 60 -20.01 15.86 -23.38
CA GLY A 60 -18.68 16.09 -22.83
C GLY A 60 -17.56 15.91 -23.85
N ILE A 61 -16.35 15.79 -23.33
CA ILE A 61 -15.14 15.52 -24.13
C ILE A 61 -14.71 14.08 -23.90
N THR A 62 -14.44 13.37 -25.00
CA THR A 62 -13.90 12.00 -25.04
C THR A 62 -12.58 11.95 -25.80
N GLY A 63 -11.85 10.85 -25.62
CA GLY A 63 -10.62 10.52 -26.34
C GLY A 63 -9.44 11.46 -26.09
N PHE A 64 -8.33 11.17 -26.78
CA PHE A 64 -7.06 11.86 -26.58
C PHE A 64 -6.46 12.32 -27.91
N ARG A 65 -5.72 13.43 -27.88
CA ARG A 65 -5.13 14.04 -29.08
C ARG A 65 -3.89 13.30 -29.56
N GLU A 66 -3.08 12.83 -28.60
CA GLU A 66 -1.73 12.32 -28.79
C GLU A 66 -1.68 10.83 -28.41
N CYS A 67 -2.48 10.01 -29.10
CA CYS A 67 -2.52 8.57 -28.88
C CYS A 67 -2.71 7.79 -30.18
N TYR A 68 -2.32 6.50 -30.15
CA TYR A 68 -2.77 5.53 -31.14
C TYR A 68 -4.09 4.91 -30.70
N ASN A 69 -5.04 4.80 -31.63
CA ASN A 69 -6.39 4.30 -31.34
C ASN A 69 -6.55 2.87 -31.86
N VAL A 70 -6.70 1.88 -30.98
CA VAL A 70 -6.96 0.49 -31.40
C VAL A 70 -8.44 0.36 -31.76
N ASN A 71 -8.74 -0.04 -33.00
CA ASN A 71 -10.12 -0.20 -33.41
C ASN A 71 -10.30 -1.22 -34.55
N SER A 72 -11.54 -1.67 -34.77
CA SER A 72 -11.88 -2.61 -35.85
C SER A 72 -11.51 -2.03 -37.22
N GLU A 73 -11.06 -2.90 -38.14
CA GLU A 73 -10.42 -2.48 -39.40
C GLU A 73 -11.27 -1.61 -40.33
N TYR A 74 -12.60 -1.63 -40.17
CA TYR A 74 -13.53 -0.78 -40.93
C TYR A 74 -14.35 0.15 -40.06
N GLN A 75 -13.99 0.33 -38.79
CA GLN A 75 -14.63 1.32 -37.93
C GLN A 75 -14.35 2.73 -38.43
N LEU A 76 -15.40 3.53 -38.44
CA LEU A 76 -15.39 4.98 -38.64
C LEU A 76 -15.77 5.65 -37.33
N VAL A 77 -15.44 6.93 -37.18
CA VAL A 77 -15.84 7.71 -36.01
C VAL A 77 -17.36 7.63 -35.86
N HIS A 78 -17.81 7.20 -34.68
CA HIS A 78 -19.21 6.87 -34.41
C HIS A 78 -20.06 8.10 -34.09
N ASP A 79 -19.46 9.11 -33.45
CA ASP A 79 -20.15 10.32 -33.03
C ASP A 79 -19.27 11.58 -33.01
N GLY A 80 -19.90 12.72 -32.70
CA GLY A 80 -19.23 14.02 -32.68
C GLY A 80 -19.04 14.65 -34.08
N PRO A 81 -18.28 15.75 -34.16
CA PRO A 81 -18.08 16.51 -35.40
C PRO A 81 -17.47 15.70 -36.54
N ASP A 82 -16.66 14.70 -36.22
CA ASP A 82 -15.93 13.87 -37.17
C ASP A 82 -16.67 12.58 -37.55
N LYS A 83 -17.94 12.44 -37.15
CA LYS A 83 -18.77 11.26 -37.42
C LYS A 83 -18.71 10.83 -38.89
N GLY A 84 -18.37 9.56 -39.10
CA GLY A 84 -18.23 8.96 -40.42
C GLY A 84 -16.86 9.18 -41.09
N CYS A 85 -15.94 9.92 -40.46
CA CYS A 85 -14.55 10.00 -40.90
C CYS A 85 -13.76 8.77 -40.42
N LYS A 86 -12.60 8.54 -41.03
CA LYS A 86 -11.65 7.52 -40.53
C LYS A 86 -11.04 7.97 -39.19
N ILE A 87 -10.77 7.00 -38.31
CA ILE A 87 -10.20 7.25 -36.98
C ILE A 87 -8.73 7.71 -37.09
N PRO A 88 -8.31 8.77 -36.38
CA PRO A 88 -6.92 9.22 -36.33
C PRO A 88 -6.00 8.21 -35.65
N ASN A 89 -4.77 8.11 -36.14
CA ASN A 89 -3.72 7.20 -35.65
C ASN A 89 -4.19 5.76 -35.37
N ARG A 90 -5.09 5.23 -36.21
CA ARG A 90 -5.71 3.93 -35.95
C ARG A 90 -4.71 2.79 -36.04
N ILE A 91 -4.79 1.86 -35.09
CA ILE A 91 -4.19 0.52 -35.16
C ILE A 91 -5.33 -0.48 -35.45
N PRO A 92 -5.45 -1.00 -36.67
CA PRO A 92 -6.57 -1.86 -37.04
C PRO A 92 -6.41 -3.26 -36.43
N VAL A 93 -7.48 -3.75 -35.81
CA VAL A 93 -7.68 -5.17 -35.46
C VAL A 93 -8.83 -5.75 -36.28
N ILE A 94 -8.97 -7.08 -36.31
CA ILE A 94 -10.04 -7.74 -37.08
C ILE A 94 -11.41 -7.32 -36.52
N ASP A 95 -11.59 -7.48 -35.22
CA ASP A 95 -12.80 -7.15 -34.47
C ASP A 95 -12.50 -7.10 -32.95
N GLU A 96 -13.52 -6.75 -32.17
CA GLU A 96 -13.49 -6.66 -30.70
C GLU A 96 -13.24 -8.01 -30.00
N ASP A 97 -13.69 -9.11 -30.60
CA ASP A 97 -13.56 -10.46 -30.03
C ASP A 97 -12.14 -11.02 -30.20
N THR A 98 -11.49 -10.70 -31.32
CA THR A 98 -10.15 -11.18 -31.65
C THR A 98 -9.06 -10.30 -31.05
N CYS A 99 -9.24 -8.96 -31.09
CA CYS A 99 -8.38 -7.92 -30.51
C CYS A 99 -6.88 -8.30 -30.38
N ASP A 100 -6.14 -8.26 -31.50
CA ASP A 100 -4.71 -8.61 -31.55
C ASP A 100 -3.89 -7.52 -32.26
N THR A 101 -3.11 -6.76 -31.50
CA THR A 101 -2.23 -5.71 -32.04
C THR A 101 -0.80 -6.18 -32.29
N SER A 102 -0.49 -7.48 -32.14
CA SER A 102 0.88 -8.02 -32.17
C SER A 102 1.64 -7.78 -33.48
N LYS A 103 0.92 -7.52 -34.58
CA LYS A 103 1.49 -7.15 -35.87
C LYS A 103 1.94 -5.69 -35.95
N TYR A 104 1.44 -4.84 -35.05
CA TYR A 104 1.64 -3.40 -35.08
C TYR A 104 2.40 -2.88 -33.86
N ILE A 105 2.24 -3.51 -32.69
CA ILE A 105 2.82 -3.04 -31.43
C ILE A 105 3.66 -4.18 -30.81
N ARG A 106 4.91 -3.87 -30.46
CA ARG A 106 5.81 -4.77 -29.74
C ARG A 106 5.22 -5.07 -28.35
N SER A 107 5.63 -6.18 -27.76
CA SER A 107 5.28 -6.44 -26.36
C SER A 107 6.09 -5.54 -25.44
N GLN A 108 5.56 -5.22 -24.26
CA GLN A 108 6.28 -4.50 -23.19
C GLN A 108 6.82 -3.13 -23.64
N SER A 109 6.06 -2.41 -24.46
CA SER A 109 6.54 -1.23 -25.15
C SER A 109 5.64 0.00 -25.06
N VAL A 110 4.63 -0.01 -24.18
CA VAL A 110 3.67 1.09 -24.01
C VAL A 110 3.67 1.59 -22.57
N LYS A 111 3.74 2.92 -22.38
CA LYS A 111 3.71 3.56 -21.05
C LYS A 111 2.30 3.73 -20.50
N LEU A 112 1.34 4.13 -21.33
CA LEU A 112 -0.04 4.31 -20.92
C LEU A 112 -0.97 3.57 -21.87
N VAL A 113 -1.81 2.72 -21.30
CA VAL A 113 -2.94 2.14 -22.02
C VAL A 113 -4.25 2.63 -21.40
N THR A 114 -5.16 3.13 -22.23
CA THR A 114 -6.51 3.48 -21.77
C THR A 114 -7.57 2.60 -22.39
N PHE A 115 -8.70 2.47 -21.69
CA PHE A 115 -9.90 1.80 -22.20
C PHE A 115 -11.13 2.54 -21.67
N GLN A 116 -12.15 2.73 -22.50
CA GLN A 116 -13.39 3.41 -22.14
C GLN A 116 -14.61 2.48 -22.36
N SER A 117 -15.55 2.45 -21.41
CA SER A 117 -16.63 1.43 -21.36
C SER A 117 -17.74 1.62 -22.41
N ASP A 118 -18.01 2.83 -22.86
CA ASP A 118 -18.98 3.13 -23.92
C ASP A 118 -18.94 4.62 -24.30
N ASP A 119 -19.40 4.92 -25.51
CA ASP A 119 -20.01 6.20 -25.87
C ASP A 119 -21.43 5.87 -26.41
N PHE A 120 -22.42 6.10 -25.55
CA PHE A 120 -23.85 6.29 -25.85
C PHE A 120 -24.69 5.20 -26.54
N HIS A 121 -24.11 4.14 -27.14
CA HIS A 121 -24.91 3.23 -27.98
C HIS A 121 -24.60 1.72 -27.90
N ALA A 122 -23.47 1.27 -27.35
CA ALA A 122 -23.23 -0.16 -27.11
C ALA A 122 -22.03 -0.39 -26.17
N GLN A 123 -22.30 -0.88 -24.97
CA GLN A 123 -21.29 -1.15 -23.95
C GLN A 123 -20.15 -2.02 -24.50
N ARG A 124 -18.95 -1.44 -24.62
CA ARG A 124 -17.75 -2.15 -25.06
C ARG A 124 -17.24 -2.99 -23.91
N SER A 125 -17.07 -4.28 -24.17
CA SER A 125 -16.60 -5.23 -23.17
C SER A 125 -15.08 -5.42 -23.30
N ILE A 126 -14.39 -5.55 -22.17
CA ILE A 126 -13.00 -6.00 -22.15
C ILE A 126 -13.05 -7.52 -22.28
N THR A 127 -12.95 -8.01 -23.52
CA THR A 127 -12.89 -9.45 -23.82
C THR A 127 -11.58 -10.06 -23.34
N GLU A 128 -11.51 -11.39 -23.25
CA GLU A 128 -10.27 -12.10 -22.86
C GLU A 128 -9.11 -11.80 -23.81
N SER A 129 -9.39 -11.67 -25.10
CA SER A 129 -8.37 -11.31 -26.10
C SER A 129 -7.89 -9.88 -25.91
N CYS A 130 -8.80 -8.95 -25.61
CA CYS A 130 -8.45 -7.57 -25.33
C CYS A 130 -7.60 -7.42 -24.06
N ALA A 131 -8.00 -8.06 -22.96
CA ALA A 131 -7.23 -8.06 -21.71
C ALA A 131 -5.81 -8.59 -21.91
N ARG A 132 -5.67 -9.72 -22.62
CA ARG A 132 -4.36 -10.32 -22.98
C ARG A 132 -3.51 -9.40 -23.83
N ASP A 133 -4.10 -8.72 -24.79
CA ASP A 133 -3.37 -7.82 -25.68
C ASP A 133 -2.91 -6.55 -24.95
N ILE A 134 -3.75 -5.97 -24.08
CA ILE A 134 -3.39 -4.87 -23.18
C ILE A 134 -2.20 -5.25 -22.30
N ALA A 135 -2.29 -6.38 -21.59
CA ALA A 135 -1.21 -6.88 -20.74
C ALA A 135 0.06 -7.19 -21.54
N ARG A 136 -0.07 -7.67 -22.78
CA ARG A 136 1.08 -7.93 -23.65
C ARG A 136 1.84 -6.64 -23.99
N ILE A 137 1.14 -5.54 -24.30
CA ILE A 137 1.78 -4.32 -24.81
C ILE A 137 2.26 -3.37 -23.71
N VAL A 138 1.55 -3.28 -22.58
CA VAL A 138 1.94 -2.38 -21.48
C VAL A 138 3.28 -2.82 -20.90
N ASN A 139 4.16 -1.86 -20.65
CA ASN A 139 5.47 -2.12 -20.06
C ASN A 139 5.31 -2.43 -18.57
N SER A 140 5.90 -3.53 -18.08
CA SER A 140 5.75 -3.96 -16.69
C SER A 140 6.45 -3.06 -15.67
N ASN A 141 7.41 -2.24 -16.12
CA ASN A 141 8.26 -1.42 -15.24
C ASN A 141 7.84 0.05 -15.27
N ASP A 142 7.49 0.56 -16.45
CA ASP A 142 7.17 1.98 -16.68
C ASP A 142 5.70 2.21 -17.05
N GLY A 143 4.92 1.14 -17.16
CA GLY A 143 3.57 1.18 -17.72
C GLY A 143 2.47 1.33 -16.67
N SER A 144 1.34 1.89 -17.12
CA SER A 144 0.09 2.00 -16.38
C SER A 144 -1.10 1.72 -17.30
N VAL A 145 -2.21 1.27 -16.72
CA VAL A 145 -3.48 1.08 -17.42
C VAL A 145 -4.58 1.87 -16.71
N VAL A 146 -5.31 2.69 -17.45
CA VAL A 146 -6.44 3.47 -16.90
C VAL A 146 -7.72 3.11 -17.64
N VAL A 147 -8.71 2.64 -16.89
CA VAL A 147 -9.99 2.19 -17.43
C VAL A 147 -11.11 3.09 -16.93
N PHE A 148 -11.92 3.63 -17.83
CA PHE A 148 -12.99 4.59 -17.54
C PHE A 148 -14.37 3.98 -17.68
N GLY A 149 -15.29 4.36 -16.79
CA GLY A 149 -16.71 3.98 -16.89
C GLY A 149 -17.01 2.51 -16.53
N PHE A 150 -16.11 1.83 -15.81
CA PHE A 150 -16.33 0.48 -15.30
C PHE A 150 -16.49 0.44 -13.78
N GLU A 151 -17.19 -0.58 -13.30
CA GLU A 151 -17.20 -0.96 -11.90
C GLU A 151 -16.06 -1.94 -11.59
N ILE A 152 -15.39 -1.78 -10.45
CA ILE A 152 -14.22 -2.59 -10.05
C ILE A 152 -14.54 -4.09 -9.95
N ASP A 153 -15.77 -4.46 -9.59
CA ASP A 153 -16.23 -5.84 -9.48
C ASP A 153 -16.97 -6.32 -10.75
N SER A 154 -16.81 -5.63 -11.89
CA SER A 154 -17.35 -6.10 -13.18
C SER A 154 -16.57 -7.32 -13.72
N ALA A 155 -17.18 -8.08 -14.63
CA ALA A 155 -16.52 -9.22 -15.26
C ALA A 155 -15.32 -8.78 -16.12
N ASP A 156 -15.44 -7.63 -16.78
CA ASP A 156 -14.42 -7.00 -17.61
C ASP A 156 -13.17 -6.66 -16.81
N ILE A 157 -13.34 -6.00 -15.67
CA ILE A 157 -12.22 -5.63 -14.80
C ILE A 157 -11.58 -6.85 -14.16
N ARG A 158 -12.36 -7.89 -13.81
CA ARG A 158 -11.77 -9.17 -13.35
C ARG A 158 -10.88 -9.82 -14.41
N ARG A 159 -11.30 -9.84 -15.68
CA ARG A 159 -10.48 -10.39 -16.78
C ARG A 159 -9.19 -9.59 -16.94
N LEU A 160 -9.30 -8.26 -17.00
CA LEU A 160 -8.14 -7.38 -17.11
C LEU A 160 -7.18 -7.55 -15.93
N ASN A 161 -7.70 -7.54 -14.70
CA ASN A 161 -6.90 -7.70 -13.49
C ASN A 161 -6.14 -9.03 -13.47
N ASN A 162 -6.73 -10.13 -13.95
CA ASN A 162 -6.03 -11.40 -14.03
C ASN A 162 -4.81 -11.34 -14.96
N GLU A 163 -4.95 -10.73 -16.14
CA GLU A 163 -3.86 -10.61 -17.12
C GLU A 163 -2.78 -9.61 -16.67
N LEU A 164 -3.18 -8.50 -16.03
CA LEU A 164 -2.24 -7.50 -15.52
C LEU A 164 -1.44 -7.98 -14.30
N ASN A 165 -2.05 -8.82 -13.46
CA ASN A 165 -1.37 -9.42 -12.32
C ASN A 165 -0.17 -10.28 -12.75
N ASP A 166 -0.26 -10.98 -13.89
CA ASP A 166 0.82 -11.83 -14.42
C ASP A 166 2.07 -11.02 -14.82
N ILE A 167 1.93 -9.71 -15.01
CA ILE A 167 3.01 -8.78 -15.34
C ILE A 167 3.30 -7.77 -14.21
N ASN A 168 2.77 -8.01 -13.01
CA ASN A 168 2.93 -7.17 -11.81
C ASN A 168 2.35 -5.74 -11.92
N LEU A 169 1.22 -5.59 -12.62
CA LEU A 169 0.41 -4.37 -12.57
C LEU A 169 -0.83 -4.62 -11.70
N PHE A 170 -1.06 -3.78 -10.69
CA PHE A 170 -2.14 -3.96 -9.71
C PHE A 170 -3.03 -2.72 -9.60
N TYR A 171 -4.28 -2.94 -9.21
CA TYR A 171 -5.25 -1.88 -9.01
C TYR A 171 -4.88 -0.99 -7.79
N TYR A 172 -4.79 0.32 -8.03
CA TYR A 172 -4.60 1.34 -6.99
C TYR A 172 -5.92 2.10 -6.73
N PRO A 173 -6.59 1.89 -5.58
CA PRO A 173 -7.84 2.56 -5.26
C PRO A 173 -7.66 4.06 -4.99
N GLY A 174 -8.52 4.88 -5.60
CA GLY A 174 -8.53 6.33 -5.37
C GLY A 174 -7.31 7.07 -5.92
N TYR A 175 -6.64 6.51 -6.93
CA TYR A 175 -5.49 7.15 -7.56
C TYR A 175 -5.86 8.53 -8.13
N ASN A 176 -5.04 9.54 -7.82
CA ASN A 176 -5.21 10.87 -8.38
C ASN A 176 -4.62 10.91 -9.79
N LEU A 177 -5.49 10.90 -10.79
CA LEU A 177 -5.07 10.94 -12.19
C LEU A 177 -4.26 12.22 -12.52
N PRO A 178 -3.17 12.10 -13.31
CA PRO A 178 -2.40 13.22 -13.79
C PRO A 178 -3.22 14.24 -14.60
N ASP A 179 -2.69 15.46 -14.70
CA ASP A 179 -3.28 16.56 -15.45
C ASP A 179 -3.57 16.24 -16.92
N TYR A 180 -2.84 15.27 -17.48
CA TYR A 180 -3.06 14.75 -18.83
C TYR A 180 -4.50 14.25 -19.06
N PHE A 181 -5.14 13.69 -18.04
CA PHE A 181 -6.53 13.22 -18.12
C PHE A 181 -7.55 14.32 -17.83
N ARG A 182 -7.11 15.52 -17.41
CA ARG A 182 -8.02 16.62 -17.10
C ARG A 182 -8.72 17.06 -18.37
N GLY A 183 -10.04 17.01 -18.33
CA GLY A 183 -10.90 17.43 -19.44
C GLY A 183 -11.60 16.27 -20.13
N LEU A 184 -11.33 15.01 -19.79
CA LEU A 184 -12.32 13.95 -20.04
C LEU A 184 -13.47 14.15 -19.07
N THR A 185 -14.66 14.41 -19.60
CA THR A 185 -15.85 14.75 -18.78
C THR A 185 -16.98 13.75 -18.93
N LEU A 186 -16.80 12.72 -19.76
CA LEU A 186 -17.83 11.73 -20.03
C LEU A 186 -17.90 10.61 -18.99
N TYR A 187 -16.85 10.44 -18.18
CA TYR A 187 -16.77 9.37 -17.20
C TYR A 187 -16.53 9.93 -15.80
N ASP A 188 -17.40 9.55 -14.87
CA ASP A 188 -17.29 9.90 -13.45
C ASP A 188 -16.46 8.87 -12.66
N THR A 189 -16.11 7.74 -13.28
CA THR A 189 -15.34 6.67 -12.66
C THR A 189 -14.11 6.32 -13.47
N ASN A 190 -13.04 5.98 -12.75
CA ASN A 190 -11.80 5.46 -13.31
C ASN A 190 -11.24 4.38 -12.40
N ILE A 191 -10.52 3.44 -13.01
CA ILE A 191 -9.81 2.34 -12.37
C ILE A 191 -8.39 2.39 -12.91
N VAL A 192 -7.41 2.46 -12.00
CA VAL A 192 -6.01 2.64 -12.36
C VAL A 192 -5.21 1.44 -11.92
N PHE A 193 -4.45 0.87 -12.86
CA PHE A 193 -3.46 -0.17 -12.60
C PHE A 193 -2.06 0.40 -12.79
N LEU A 194 -1.22 0.18 -11.78
CA LEU A 194 0.15 0.68 -11.74
C LEU A 194 1.11 -0.49 -11.55
N ASN A 195 2.36 -0.31 -11.97
CA ASN A 195 3.41 -1.28 -11.72
C ASN A 195 3.71 -1.41 -10.21
N SER A 196 4.32 -2.54 -9.83
CA SER A 196 4.57 -2.87 -8.42
C SER A 196 5.48 -1.89 -7.67
N GLU A 197 6.46 -1.30 -8.35
CA GLU A 197 7.41 -0.36 -7.75
C GLU A 197 6.71 0.96 -7.38
N GLU A 198 5.88 1.49 -8.28
CA GLU A 198 5.09 2.70 -8.02
C GLU A 198 4.09 2.50 -6.87
N ILE A 199 3.41 1.37 -6.81
CA ILE A 199 2.46 1.07 -5.72
C ILE A 199 3.19 0.94 -4.37
N GLU A 200 4.33 0.25 -4.35
CA GLU A 200 5.14 0.13 -3.14
C GLU A 200 5.58 1.51 -2.63
N GLU A 201 6.07 2.37 -3.54
CA GLU A 201 6.47 3.73 -3.20
C GLU A 201 5.28 4.54 -2.65
N LEU A 202 4.13 4.51 -3.33
CA LEU A 202 2.93 5.23 -2.91
C LEU A 202 2.40 4.74 -1.55
N LEU A 203 2.37 3.42 -1.33
CA LEU A 203 1.95 2.84 -0.06
C LEU A 203 2.90 3.23 1.08
N TYR A 204 4.22 3.13 0.84
CA TYR A 204 5.23 3.55 1.80
C TYR A 204 5.14 5.07 2.10
N ASN A 205 4.89 5.89 1.08
CA ASN A 205 4.71 7.34 1.23
C ASN A 205 3.43 7.68 2.02
N ALA A 206 2.32 6.97 1.80
CA ALA A 206 1.11 7.13 2.60
C ALA A 206 1.39 6.84 4.09
N LEU A 207 2.13 5.77 4.39
CA LEU A 207 2.48 5.40 5.76
C LEU A 207 3.43 6.39 6.42
N THR A 208 4.45 6.88 5.71
CA THR A 208 5.40 7.86 6.27
C THR A 208 4.78 9.25 6.45
N SER A 209 3.80 9.62 5.62
CA SER A 209 3.03 10.86 5.73
C SER A 209 1.82 10.77 6.67
N TRP A 210 1.62 9.63 7.34
CA TRP A 210 0.49 9.35 8.24
C TRP A 210 -0.91 9.34 7.58
N ASP A 211 -0.98 9.13 6.27
CA ASP A 211 -2.23 8.82 5.58
C ASP A 211 -2.58 7.33 5.72
N ILE A 212 -3.01 6.98 6.94
CA ILE A 212 -3.29 5.59 7.33
C ILE A 212 -4.51 5.02 6.59
N ASP A 213 -5.53 5.83 6.32
CA ASP A 213 -6.76 5.35 5.68
C ASP A 213 -6.47 4.96 4.22
N THR A 214 -5.67 5.76 3.49
CA THR A 214 -5.18 5.39 2.15
C THR A 214 -4.35 4.12 2.20
N ALA A 215 -3.40 4.02 3.14
CA ALA A 215 -2.54 2.84 3.27
C ALA A 215 -3.33 1.54 3.53
N VAL A 216 -4.34 1.59 4.41
CA VAL A 216 -5.27 0.48 4.67
C VAL A 216 -6.03 0.11 3.41
N THR A 217 -6.62 1.09 2.72
CA THR A 217 -7.43 0.87 1.51
C THR A 217 -6.61 0.22 0.39
N VAL A 218 -5.39 0.71 0.16
CA VAL A 218 -4.46 0.14 -0.83
C VAL A 218 -4.05 -1.28 -0.44
N THR A 219 -3.75 -1.53 0.84
CA THR A 219 -3.36 -2.85 1.34
C THR A 219 -4.48 -3.88 1.19
N GLN A 220 -5.72 -3.51 1.50
CA GLN A 220 -6.89 -4.36 1.28
C GLN A 220 -7.08 -4.70 -0.20
N SER A 221 -6.91 -3.71 -1.09
CA SER A 221 -6.94 -3.92 -2.54
C SER A 221 -5.88 -4.94 -2.97
N LEU A 222 -4.63 -4.77 -2.52
CA LEU A 222 -3.54 -5.69 -2.84
C LEU A 222 -3.81 -7.11 -2.34
N ASN A 223 -4.34 -7.29 -1.12
CA ASN A 223 -4.70 -8.60 -0.60
C ASN A 223 -5.83 -9.27 -1.43
N LYS A 224 -6.81 -8.47 -1.88
CA LYS A 224 -7.93 -8.95 -2.70
C LYS A 224 -7.48 -9.35 -4.11
N TYR A 225 -6.53 -8.62 -4.69
CA TYR A 225 -6.14 -8.75 -6.11
C TYR A 225 -4.71 -9.26 -6.31
N SER A 226 -4.21 -10.13 -5.42
CA SER A 226 -2.93 -10.86 -5.56
C SER A 226 -1.64 -10.04 -5.47
N GLY A 227 -1.69 -8.79 -4.98
CA GLY A 227 -0.54 -7.92 -4.72
C GLY A 227 0.23 -8.23 -3.42
N ASN A 228 0.18 -9.48 -2.96
CA ASN A 228 0.62 -9.92 -1.63
C ASN A 228 2.10 -9.65 -1.33
N PHE A 229 2.97 -9.76 -2.34
CA PHE A 229 4.41 -9.55 -2.16
C PHE A 229 4.74 -8.07 -1.90
N ILE A 230 3.92 -7.13 -2.41
CA ILE A 230 4.09 -5.69 -2.19
C ILE A 230 3.82 -5.37 -0.72
N ILE A 231 2.79 -5.99 -0.14
CA ILE A 231 2.47 -5.86 1.30
C ILE A 231 3.66 -6.34 2.13
N ALA A 232 4.16 -7.56 1.85
CA ALA A 232 5.30 -8.14 2.58
C ALA A 232 6.55 -7.25 2.51
N LYS A 233 6.92 -6.80 1.31
CA LYS A 233 8.09 -5.93 1.09
C LYS A 233 7.93 -4.57 1.77
N THR A 234 6.72 -4.02 1.76
CA THR A 234 6.43 -2.77 2.47
C THR A 234 6.59 -2.96 3.98
N VAL A 235 6.02 -4.00 4.57
CA VAL A 235 6.14 -4.27 6.01
C VAL A 235 7.59 -4.46 6.41
N GLU A 236 8.37 -5.25 5.67
CA GLU A 236 9.81 -5.41 5.88
C GLU A 236 10.53 -4.06 5.91
N LYS A 237 10.29 -3.22 4.88
CA LYS A 237 10.87 -1.87 4.78
C LYS A 237 10.47 -0.95 5.95
N LEU A 238 9.23 -1.04 6.44
CA LEU A 238 8.77 -0.26 7.60
C LEU A 238 9.52 -0.66 8.87
N LEU A 239 9.70 -1.97 9.08
CA LEU A 239 10.39 -2.52 10.25
C LEU A 239 11.89 -2.24 10.19
N ASP A 240 12.54 -2.36 9.04
CA ASP A 240 13.96 -2.05 8.89
C ASP A 240 14.28 -0.57 9.17
N GLN A 241 13.34 0.32 8.84
CA GLN A 241 13.51 1.76 9.00
C GLN A 241 12.88 2.32 10.28
N GLY A 242 12.23 1.48 11.09
CA GLY A 242 11.62 1.87 12.35
C GLY A 242 10.49 2.91 12.18
N ILE A 243 9.67 2.79 11.14
CA ILE A 243 8.64 3.77 10.81
C ILE A 243 7.55 3.80 11.91
N GLN A 244 7.28 4.99 12.46
CA GLN A 244 6.42 5.15 13.64
C GLN A 244 4.94 4.77 13.40
N SER A 245 4.44 4.95 12.18
CA SER A 245 3.05 4.64 11.83
C SER A 245 2.77 3.14 11.74
N THR A 246 3.79 2.28 11.75
CA THR A 246 3.66 0.82 11.57
C THR A 246 2.66 0.19 12.53
N MET A 247 2.71 0.53 13.83
CA MET A 247 1.76 0.00 14.80
C MET A 247 0.34 0.46 14.54
N THR A 248 0.16 1.73 14.17
CA THR A 248 -1.16 2.31 13.89
C THR A 248 -1.77 1.69 12.64
N PHE A 249 -0.96 1.49 11.60
CA PHE A 249 -1.34 0.81 10.38
C PHE A 249 -1.79 -0.64 10.64
N ALA A 250 -0.97 -1.42 11.34
CA ALA A 250 -1.29 -2.80 11.66
C ALA A 250 -2.53 -2.91 12.55
N TYR A 251 -2.67 -2.02 13.55
CA TYR A 251 -3.85 -1.98 14.41
C TYR A 251 -5.13 -1.62 13.64
N LYS A 252 -5.06 -0.67 12.69
CA LYS A 252 -6.21 -0.31 11.85
C LYS A 252 -6.70 -1.48 11.00
N LEU A 253 -5.79 -2.24 10.38
CA LEU A 253 -6.13 -3.49 9.68
C LEU A 253 -6.76 -4.52 10.64
N TRP A 254 -6.22 -4.61 11.86
CA TRP A 254 -6.73 -5.54 12.87
C TRP A 254 -8.17 -5.21 13.31
N ASP A 255 -8.42 -3.93 13.60
CA ASP A 255 -9.69 -3.40 14.11
C ASP A 255 -10.77 -3.35 13.02
N SER A 256 -10.39 -3.15 11.74
CA SER A 256 -11.31 -3.22 10.60
C SER A 256 -11.76 -4.65 10.25
N GLY A 257 -11.19 -5.67 10.88
CA GLY A 257 -11.51 -7.08 10.66
C GLY A 257 -10.58 -7.80 9.68
N ASP A 258 -9.61 -7.11 9.09
CA ASP A 258 -8.60 -7.66 8.16
C ASP A 258 -7.42 -8.32 8.92
N LYS A 259 -7.76 -9.08 9.97
CA LYS A 259 -6.78 -9.74 10.85
C LYS A 259 -5.89 -10.73 10.10
N ASP A 260 -6.38 -11.32 9.01
CA ASP A 260 -5.63 -12.25 8.16
C ASP A 260 -4.43 -11.58 7.48
N ILE A 261 -4.55 -10.30 7.10
CA ILE A 261 -3.45 -9.50 6.54
C ILE A 261 -2.35 -9.37 7.60
N VAL A 262 -2.71 -8.98 8.82
CA VAL A 262 -1.73 -8.83 9.91
C VAL A 262 -1.03 -10.17 10.20
N LYS A 263 -1.80 -11.25 10.35
CA LYS A 263 -1.27 -12.59 10.64
C LYS A 263 -0.35 -13.15 9.55
N ARG A 264 -0.51 -12.71 8.30
CA ARG A 264 0.26 -13.23 7.17
C ARG A 264 1.52 -12.42 6.88
N TYR A 265 1.45 -11.10 7.04
CA TYR A 265 2.51 -10.20 6.56
C TYR A 265 3.29 -9.50 7.66
N PHE A 266 2.79 -9.50 8.90
CA PHE A 266 3.49 -8.93 10.04
C PHE A 266 4.09 -10.04 10.92
N PRO A 267 5.15 -9.75 11.68
CA PRO A 267 5.67 -10.67 12.69
C PRO A 267 4.60 -11.07 13.71
N ASP A 268 4.60 -12.34 14.14
CA ASP A 268 3.57 -12.94 15.02
C ASP A 268 3.29 -12.12 16.29
N ILE A 269 4.31 -11.41 16.80
CA ILE A 269 4.18 -10.56 17.98
C ILE A 269 3.14 -9.44 17.82
N PHE A 270 2.88 -8.96 16.59
CA PHE A 270 1.81 -7.98 16.35
C PHE A 270 0.43 -8.57 16.68
N GLN A 271 0.20 -9.85 16.34
CA GLN A 271 -1.03 -10.52 16.74
C GLN A 271 -1.14 -10.58 18.26
N LEU A 272 -0.09 -11.05 18.96
CA LEU A 272 -0.12 -11.17 20.42
C LEU A 272 -0.40 -9.83 21.11
N ILE A 273 0.18 -8.74 20.58
CA ILE A 273 -0.08 -7.36 21.06
C ILE A 273 -1.56 -7.01 20.89
N PHE A 274 -2.17 -7.28 19.73
CA PHE A 274 -3.53 -6.84 19.43
C PHE A 274 -4.65 -7.77 19.92
N ASP A 275 -4.33 -9.03 20.24
CA ASP A 275 -5.23 -9.96 20.94
C ASP A 275 -5.15 -9.77 22.48
N GLU A 276 -4.30 -8.87 22.97
CA GLU A 276 -4.01 -8.68 24.41
C GLU A 276 -3.52 -9.97 25.08
N ASP A 277 -2.77 -10.81 24.34
CA ASP A 277 -2.23 -12.06 24.83
C ASP A 277 -1.13 -11.83 25.89
N GLU A 278 -0.90 -12.85 26.73
CA GLU A 278 0.19 -12.85 27.70
C GLU A 278 1.55 -12.88 26.99
N ILE A 279 2.35 -11.85 27.23
CA ILE A 279 3.70 -11.68 26.69
C ILE A 279 4.73 -11.48 27.80
N VAL A 280 5.99 -11.76 27.48
CA VAL A 280 7.16 -11.29 28.24
C VAL A 280 7.79 -10.10 27.53
N ILE A 281 8.26 -9.14 28.31
CA ILE A 281 9.01 -7.97 27.83
C ILE A 281 10.47 -8.16 28.25
N VAL A 282 11.35 -8.36 27.27
CA VAL A 282 12.74 -8.75 27.50
C VAL A 282 13.67 -7.64 27.03
N SER A 283 14.67 -7.29 27.83
CA SER A 283 15.70 -6.34 27.42
C SER A 283 16.48 -6.89 26.21
N ASN A 284 16.67 -6.06 25.18
CA ASN A 284 17.58 -6.40 24.08
C ASN A 284 19.05 -6.32 24.53
N TYR A 285 19.38 -5.35 25.40
CA TYR A 285 20.77 -5.08 25.81
C TYR A 285 21.32 -6.05 26.87
N TYR A 286 20.58 -6.23 27.97
CA TYR A 286 21.00 -7.06 29.09
C TYR A 286 20.39 -8.45 28.95
N ASP A 287 21.18 -9.38 28.41
CA ASP A 287 20.87 -10.79 28.11
C ASP A 287 19.69 -11.36 28.93
N ASN A 288 18.54 -11.53 28.26
CA ASN A 288 17.33 -12.17 28.77
C ASN A 288 16.74 -11.58 30.07
N MET A 289 17.09 -10.35 30.46
CA MET A 289 16.43 -9.71 31.60
C MET A 289 14.97 -9.42 31.28
N MET A 290 14.07 -10.07 32.01
CA MET A 290 12.63 -9.95 31.84
C MET A 290 12.07 -8.88 32.76
N LEU A 291 11.12 -8.11 32.26
CA LEU A 291 10.44 -7.09 33.04
C LEU A 291 9.48 -7.72 34.05
N ARG A 292 9.49 -7.23 35.28
CA ARG A 292 8.47 -7.53 36.31
C ARG A 292 8.18 -6.32 37.19
N LEU A 293 7.14 -6.44 38.00
CA LEU A 293 6.91 -5.56 39.14
C LEU A 293 7.56 -6.14 40.41
N ASP A 294 7.88 -5.26 41.35
CA ASP A 294 8.38 -5.62 42.66
C ASP A 294 7.30 -6.34 43.50
N VAL A 295 7.71 -7.31 44.31
CA VAL A 295 6.86 -8.06 45.26
C VAL A 295 6.40 -7.16 46.41
N ASN A 296 7.15 -6.10 46.71
CA ASN A 296 6.74 -5.11 47.70
C ASN A 296 6.10 -3.89 47.04
N ALA A 297 5.04 -3.39 47.65
CA ALA A 297 4.42 -2.14 47.26
C ALA A 297 4.84 -1.00 48.21
N ASP A 298 4.77 0.23 47.71
CA ASP A 298 4.95 1.45 48.52
C ASP A 298 3.73 1.75 49.40
N GLU A 299 3.76 2.88 50.12
CA GLU A 299 2.66 3.31 51.00
C GLU A 299 1.37 3.67 50.26
N TRP A 300 1.44 3.84 48.94
CA TRP A 300 0.29 4.10 48.05
C TRP A 300 -0.08 2.87 47.23
N HIS A 301 0.45 1.69 47.57
CA HIS A 301 0.23 0.43 46.87
C HIS A 301 0.73 0.39 45.41
N ASN A 302 1.69 1.25 45.03
CA ASN A 302 2.39 1.14 43.75
C ASN A 302 3.59 0.21 43.87
N ARG A 303 4.00 -0.41 42.76
CA ARG A 303 5.16 -1.32 42.70
C ARG A 303 6.22 -0.78 41.75
N LEU A 304 7.49 -0.83 42.12
CA LEU A 304 8.56 -0.47 41.20
C LEU A 304 8.69 -1.52 40.10
N ALA A 305 9.03 -1.09 38.89
CA ALA A 305 9.33 -1.99 37.78
C ALA A 305 10.84 -2.27 37.68
N TRP A 306 11.19 -3.52 37.38
CA TRP A 306 12.56 -4.04 37.38
C TRP A 306 12.78 -5.01 36.23
N GLY A 307 13.99 -5.01 35.68
CA GLY A 307 14.52 -6.12 34.89
C GLY A 307 15.18 -7.14 35.81
N ASP A 308 14.80 -8.39 35.66
CA ASP A 308 15.30 -9.51 36.45
C ASP A 308 15.87 -10.58 35.51
N GLY A 309 17.09 -11.02 35.79
CA GLY A 309 17.82 -12.01 34.99
C GLY A 309 17.81 -13.41 35.60
N SER A 310 16.91 -13.69 36.55
CA SER A 310 16.71 -15.04 37.08
C SER A 310 15.99 -15.94 36.07
N ASP A 311 16.22 -17.25 36.17
CA ASP A 311 15.54 -18.27 35.35
C ASP A 311 14.06 -18.51 35.78
N ASP A 312 13.41 -17.51 36.40
CA ASP A 312 12.03 -17.59 36.85
C ASP A 312 11.05 -17.26 35.70
N SER A 313 9.90 -17.92 35.70
CA SER A 313 8.84 -17.79 34.70
C SER A 313 7.46 -17.59 35.33
N GLY A 314 7.43 -17.10 36.57
CA GLY A 314 6.18 -16.76 37.26
C GLY A 314 5.35 -15.67 36.56
N SER A 315 4.08 -15.59 36.93
CA SER A 315 3.09 -14.60 36.45
C SER A 315 3.52 -13.14 36.65
N GLN A 316 4.48 -12.87 37.53
CA GLN A 316 5.07 -11.54 37.70
C GLN A 316 5.76 -11.00 36.44
N PHE A 317 6.17 -11.88 35.52
CA PHE A 317 6.75 -11.56 34.22
C PHE A 317 5.74 -11.51 33.08
N SER A 318 4.47 -11.84 33.36
CA SER A 318 3.41 -11.84 32.36
C SER A 318 2.79 -10.45 32.22
N TRP A 319 2.77 -9.96 30.98
CA TRP A 319 2.24 -8.65 30.60
C TRP A 319 1.25 -8.78 29.45
N SER A 320 0.40 -7.78 29.24
CA SER A 320 -0.31 -7.57 27.97
C SER A 320 -0.25 -6.11 27.55
N MET A 321 -0.41 -5.89 26.25
CA MET A 321 -0.49 -4.58 25.63
C MET A 321 -1.96 -4.28 25.35
N VAL A 322 -2.59 -3.39 26.13
CA VAL A 322 -4.00 -3.03 25.95
C VAL A 322 -4.07 -1.85 24.97
N PRO A 323 -4.57 -2.03 23.74
CA PRO A 323 -4.58 -0.97 22.73
C PRO A 323 -5.64 0.09 23.04
N ILE A 324 -5.29 1.35 22.80
CA ILE A 324 -6.17 2.52 22.94
C ILE A 324 -6.11 3.31 21.65
N TRP A 325 -7.27 3.53 21.03
CA TRP A 325 -7.38 4.40 19.87
C TRP A 325 -7.60 5.85 20.32
N LYS A 326 -6.66 6.74 20.00
CA LYS A 326 -6.71 8.17 20.37
C LYS A 326 -5.98 9.03 19.36
N ASP A 327 -6.58 10.15 18.98
CA ASP A 327 -5.99 11.15 18.06
C ASP A 327 -5.43 10.53 16.76
N ASN A 328 -6.20 9.60 16.18
CA ASN A 328 -5.86 8.84 14.97
C ASN A 328 -4.60 7.95 15.08
N LYS A 329 -4.26 7.52 16.30
CA LYS A 329 -3.11 6.65 16.59
C LYS A 329 -3.53 5.53 17.54
N VAL A 330 -2.82 4.41 17.44
CA VAL A 330 -2.86 3.40 18.49
C VAL A 330 -1.81 3.74 19.55
N LEU A 331 -2.25 3.79 20.80
CA LEU A 331 -1.43 3.85 22.01
C LEU A 331 -1.66 2.55 22.79
N PHE A 332 -0.85 2.30 23.81
CA PHE A 332 -0.96 1.09 24.62
C PHE A 332 -0.87 1.40 26.11
N GLN A 333 -1.71 0.75 26.90
CA GLN A 333 -1.47 0.57 28.33
C GLN A 333 -0.81 -0.79 28.54
N ILE A 334 0.21 -0.85 29.37
CA ILE A 334 0.99 -2.07 29.59
C ILE A 334 0.61 -2.67 30.93
N LYS A 335 -0.13 -3.77 30.90
CA LYS A 335 -0.74 -4.40 32.07
C LYS A 335 0.10 -5.57 32.57
N ASN A 336 0.36 -5.65 33.86
CA ASN A 336 0.92 -6.83 34.53
C ASN A 336 -0.19 -7.76 35.03
N TYR A 337 -0.09 -9.06 34.78
CA TYR A 337 -1.12 -10.02 35.18
C TYR A 337 -1.11 -10.35 36.67
N GLU A 338 0.06 -10.54 37.28
CA GLU A 338 0.17 -10.93 38.69
C GLU A 338 -0.50 -9.91 39.62
N TYR A 339 -0.28 -8.63 39.36
CA TYR A 339 -0.75 -7.56 40.24
C TYR A 339 -1.93 -6.75 39.72
N ASP A 340 -2.42 -7.05 38.51
CA ASP A 340 -3.49 -6.30 37.85
C ASP A 340 -3.20 -4.77 37.87
N MET A 341 -1.99 -4.42 37.42
CA MET A 341 -1.45 -3.06 37.48
C MET A 341 -0.91 -2.64 36.11
N PHE A 342 -0.96 -1.34 35.84
CA PHE A 342 -0.47 -0.74 34.60
C PHE A 342 0.83 0.04 34.82
N LEU A 343 1.74 -0.04 33.85
CA LEU A 343 2.98 0.73 33.86
C LEU A 343 2.72 2.21 33.63
N ARG A 344 3.43 3.04 34.41
CA ARG A 344 3.51 4.49 34.23
C ARG A 344 4.88 5.04 34.57
N LEU A 345 5.17 6.24 34.10
CA LEU A 345 6.30 7.04 34.59
C LEU A 345 5.93 7.86 35.83
N ASP A 346 6.93 8.07 36.70
CA ASP A 346 6.83 8.94 37.86
C ASP A 346 6.75 10.44 37.46
N ILE A 347 6.06 11.23 38.28
CA ILE A 347 6.00 12.69 38.14
C ILE A 347 7.34 13.34 38.51
N HIS A 348 8.17 12.65 39.29
CA HIS A 348 9.49 13.14 39.69
C HIS A 348 10.58 12.43 38.89
N ASP A 349 11.49 13.22 38.35
CA ASP A 349 12.71 12.75 37.72
C ASP A 349 13.88 12.70 38.72
N ASN A 350 14.95 12.01 38.32
CA ASN A 350 16.23 12.05 39.00
C ASN A 350 17.09 13.23 38.46
N SER A 351 18.33 13.36 38.96
CA SER A 351 19.25 14.43 38.53
C SER A 351 19.67 14.36 37.06
N ALA A 352 19.46 13.23 36.38
CA ALA A 352 19.71 13.05 34.96
C ALA A 352 18.44 13.30 34.11
N GLY A 353 17.29 13.58 34.74
CA GLY A 353 16.00 13.74 34.06
C GLY A 353 15.25 12.43 33.82
N ASP A 354 15.81 11.28 34.22
CA ASP A 354 15.16 9.98 34.07
C ASP A 354 14.07 9.79 35.13
N ARG A 355 12.97 9.15 34.73
CA ARG A 355 11.79 8.93 35.59
C ARG A 355 11.65 7.49 35.97
N LYS A 356 11.32 7.19 37.23
CA LYS A 356 11.08 5.80 37.65
C LYS A 356 9.86 5.24 36.95
N VAL A 357 9.90 3.96 36.59
CA VAL A 357 8.73 3.24 36.10
C VAL A 357 8.05 2.52 37.27
N TRP A 358 6.74 2.68 37.36
CA TRP A 358 5.89 2.11 38.41
C TRP A 358 4.72 1.33 37.81
N GLY A 359 4.32 0.24 38.45
CA GLY A 359 3.01 -0.39 38.30
C GLY A 359 2.00 0.19 39.28
N SER A 360 0.81 0.54 38.81
CA SER A 360 -0.29 1.08 39.64
C SER A 360 -1.65 0.96 38.94
N GLN A 361 -2.75 1.27 39.63
CA GLN A 361 -4.11 1.05 39.12
C GLN A 361 -4.87 2.31 38.68
N ASN A 362 -4.28 3.51 38.81
CA ASN A 362 -4.97 4.78 38.53
C ASN A 362 -4.82 5.24 37.06
N VAL A 363 -5.48 4.57 36.13
CA VAL A 363 -5.25 4.71 34.66
C VAL A 363 -5.76 6.01 34.00
N ASP A 364 -6.27 6.98 34.76
CA ASP A 364 -6.89 8.21 34.22
C ASP A 364 -5.88 9.29 33.78
N GLU A 365 -4.63 8.92 33.49
CA GLU A 365 -3.55 9.86 33.17
C GLU A 365 -2.71 9.42 31.96
N ILE A 366 -2.23 10.38 31.16
CA ILE A 366 -1.41 10.14 29.94
C ILE A 366 -0.09 9.40 30.27
N ARG A 367 0.36 9.46 31.53
CA ARG A 367 1.56 8.74 32.00
C ARG A 367 1.43 7.21 31.90
N TYR A 368 0.22 6.68 31.74
CA TYR A 368 -0.04 5.25 31.53
C TYR A 368 -0.05 4.85 30.06
N ASP A 369 -0.07 5.82 29.14
CA ASP A 369 -0.14 5.59 27.71
C ASP A 369 1.28 5.49 27.13
N TRP A 370 1.51 4.47 26.31
CA TRP A 370 2.79 4.17 25.69
C TRP A 370 2.66 4.05 24.17
N LYS A 371 3.68 4.49 23.45
CA LYS A 371 3.86 4.24 22.02
C LYS A 371 4.80 3.04 21.87
N LEU A 372 4.49 2.18 20.91
CA LEU A 372 5.40 1.13 20.47
C LEU A 372 5.99 1.53 19.12
N GLN A 373 7.32 1.51 19.00
CA GLN A 373 8.02 1.74 17.73
C GLN A 373 8.84 0.48 17.39
N PRO A 374 8.32 -0.39 16.50
CA PRO A 374 9.02 -1.59 16.07
C PRO A 374 10.18 -1.22 15.16
N ILE A 375 11.31 -1.91 15.30
CA ILE A 375 12.45 -1.84 14.39
C ILE A 375 13.20 -3.17 14.35
N ASN A 376 13.62 -3.60 13.16
CA ASN A 376 14.53 -4.74 13.03
C ASN A 376 15.93 -4.34 13.49
N HIS A 377 16.53 -5.14 14.35
CA HIS A 377 17.90 -4.94 14.81
C HIS A 377 18.60 -6.27 14.99
N ASP A 378 19.68 -6.46 14.21
CA ASP A 378 20.33 -7.76 14.02
C ASP A 378 19.30 -8.84 13.65
N ASP A 379 19.25 -9.95 14.38
CA ASP A 379 18.32 -11.06 14.15
C ASP A 379 16.99 -10.92 14.94
N ASN A 380 16.74 -9.77 15.58
CA ASN A 380 15.57 -9.56 16.43
C ASN A 380 14.69 -8.39 15.95
N LEU A 381 13.38 -8.56 16.07
CA LEU A 381 12.46 -7.44 16.10
C LEU A 381 12.44 -6.85 17.52
N VAL A 382 12.80 -5.58 17.65
CA VAL A 382 12.79 -4.85 18.92
C VAL A 382 11.77 -3.72 18.88
N PHE A 383 11.30 -3.32 20.05
CA PHE A 383 10.36 -2.23 20.22
C PHE A 383 10.96 -1.19 21.14
N PHE A 384 11.02 0.06 20.69
CA PHE A 384 11.10 1.16 21.64
C PHE A 384 9.72 1.33 22.29
N ILE A 385 9.68 1.30 23.62
CA ILE A 385 8.46 1.51 24.40
C ILE A 385 8.56 2.91 25.02
N VAL A 386 7.75 3.84 24.53
CA VAL A 386 7.94 5.28 24.77
C VAL A 386 6.73 5.87 25.47
N ASN A 387 6.94 6.53 26.61
CA ASN A 387 5.85 7.13 27.36
C ASN A 387 5.25 8.34 26.63
N CYS A 388 3.93 8.46 26.60
CA CYS A 388 3.25 9.54 25.88
C CYS A 388 3.38 10.91 26.55
N GLU A 389 3.42 10.98 27.87
CA GLU A 389 3.49 12.25 28.60
C GLU A 389 4.87 12.89 28.50
N TYR A 390 5.92 12.09 28.70
CA TYR A 390 7.29 12.60 28.80
C TYR A 390 8.16 12.35 27.56
N ASP A 391 7.66 11.59 26.58
CA ASP A 391 8.41 11.16 25.39
C ASP A 391 9.75 10.47 25.73
N GLN A 392 9.74 9.71 26.83
CA GLN A 392 10.90 8.98 27.34
C GLN A 392 10.76 7.49 27.02
N ALA A 393 11.76 6.93 26.34
CA ALA A 393 11.85 5.50 26.08
C ALA A 393 12.23 4.73 27.36
N MET A 394 11.69 3.53 27.53
CA MET A 394 12.11 2.64 28.60
C MET A 394 13.60 2.29 28.49
N LYS A 395 14.27 2.15 29.63
CA LYS A 395 15.62 1.57 29.78
C LYS A 395 15.76 0.86 31.11
N LEU A 396 16.65 -0.12 31.17
CA LEU A 396 17.13 -0.68 32.44
C LEU A 396 18.37 0.10 32.92
N ASP A 397 18.51 0.22 34.23
CA ASP A 397 19.66 0.86 34.88
C ASP A 397 20.97 0.11 34.58
N ASP A 398 22.07 0.84 34.40
CA ASP A 398 23.42 0.28 34.26
C ASP A 398 23.91 -0.38 35.55
N ASN A 399 23.34 -0.01 36.70
CA ASN A 399 23.67 -0.60 37.98
C ASN A 399 22.68 -1.70 38.34
N VAL A 400 23.21 -2.81 38.87
CA VAL A 400 22.41 -3.86 39.48
C VAL A 400 22.21 -3.58 40.97
N ASP A 401 21.07 -3.99 41.50
CA ASP A 401 20.82 -4.04 42.94
C ASP A 401 21.58 -5.22 43.59
N LYS A 402 21.37 -5.40 44.91
CA LYS A 402 22.01 -6.49 45.67
C LYS A 402 21.56 -7.90 45.27
N TYR A 403 20.51 -8.02 44.46
CA TYR A 403 19.95 -9.27 43.95
C TYR A 403 20.30 -9.50 42.47
N GLY A 404 20.99 -8.56 41.82
CA GLY A 404 21.32 -8.63 40.40
C GLY A 404 20.26 -8.00 39.47
N ASN A 405 19.20 -7.39 40.01
CA ASN A 405 18.13 -6.78 39.25
C ASN A 405 18.49 -5.35 38.83
N ARG A 406 17.94 -4.89 37.70
CA ARG A 406 18.13 -3.54 37.20
C ARG A 406 16.83 -2.76 37.28
N GLN A 407 16.87 -1.54 37.80
CA GLN A 407 15.67 -0.71 37.90
C GLN A 407 15.22 -0.26 36.51
N LEU A 408 13.91 -0.25 36.24
CA LEU A 408 13.37 0.28 35.00
C LEU A 408 13.13 1.80 35.12
N TRP A 409 13.57 2.54 34.10
CA TRP A 409 13.48 3.99 33.98
C TRP A 409 12.90 4.42 32.63
N GLY A 410 12.25 5.57 32.61
CA GLY A 410 12.07 6.38 31.40
C GLY A 410 13.33 7.21 31.18
N PHE A 411 13.99 7.01 30.05
CA PHE A 411 15.24 7.66 29.71
C PHE A 411 15.03 9.07 29.12
N MET A 412 15.71 10.05 29.69
CA MET A 412 15.80 11.39 29.15
C MET A 412 16.98 11.50 28.17
N GLY A 413 16.71 11.30 26.88
CA GLY A 413 17.73 11.49 25.84
C GLY A 413 17.41 10.81 24.51
N PRO A 414 18.34 10.88 23.54
CA PRO A 414 18.16 10.27 22.23
C PRO A 414 18.28 8.74 22.32
N TYR A 415 17.19 8.02 22.02
CA TYR A 415 17.12 6.56 22.05
C TYR A 415 17.06 5.91 20.65
N VAL A 416 16.56 6.63 19.65
CA VAL A 416 16.21 6.08 18.32
C VAL A 416 17.41 5.46 17.59
N TYR A 417 18.62 5.95 17.83
CA TYR A 417 19.85 5.45 17.19
C TYR A 417 20.53 4.31 17.96
N ARG A 418 19.90 3.82 19.04
CA ARG A 418 20.48 2.83 19.96
C ARG A 418 19.48 1.71 20.30
N PRO A 419 18.89 1.01 19.30
CA PRO A 419 17.98 -0.12 19.52
C PRO A 419 18.61 -1.25 20.35
N GLU A 420 19.94 -1.38 20.32
CA GLU A 420 20.68 -2.32 21.16
C GLU A 420 20.52 -2.00 22.66
N TYR A 421 20.41 -0.73 23.06
CA TYR A 421 20.31 -0.30 24.46
C TYR A 421 18.86 -0.06 24.93
N PHE A 422 18.02 0.50 24.06
CA PHE A 422 16.67 0.96 24.43
C PHE A 422 15.54 0.12 23.83
N GLY A 423 15.89 -0.88 23.00
CA GLY A 423 14.94 -1.82 22.44
C GLY A 423 14.56 -2.91 23.45
N PHE A 424 13.28 -3.28 23.43
CA PHE A 424 12.77 -4.46 24.14
C PHE A 424 12.24 -5.46 23.13
N ILE A 425 12.54 -6.74 23.36
CA ILE A 425 11.99 -7.84 22.60
C ILE A 425 10.70 -8.28 23.30
N LEU A 426 9.62 -8.38 22.54
CA LEU A 426 8.34 -8.87 23.02
C LEU A 426 8.15 -10.30 22.50
N ARG A 427 7.74 -11.24 23.38
CA ARG A 427 7.55 -12.65 23.03
C ARG A 427 6.34 -13.22 23.76
N SER A 428 5.76 -14.30 23.24
CA SER A 428 4.73 -15.06 23.97
C SER A 428 5.25 -15.48 25.36
N PHE A 429 4.41 -15.33 26.38
CA PHE A 429 4.69 -15.82 27.72
C PHE A 429 4.73 -17.36 27.77
N TYR A 430 3.84 -18.00 27.01
CA TYR A 430 3.84 -19.44 26.83
C TYR A 430 4.88 -19.82 25.77
N ILE A 431 5.89 -20.60 26.16
CA ILE A 431 6.81 -21.23 25.21
C ILE A 431 6.02 -22.30 24.46
N SER A 432 5.79 -22.07 23.16
CA SER A 432 5.27 -23.09 22.24
C SER A 432 6.40 -23.99 21.72
#